data_AF-A0A7W9XBA2-F1
#
_entry.id   AF-A0A7W9XBA2-F1
#
_cell.length_a   1.000
_cell.length_b   1.000
_cell.length_c   1.000
_cell.angle_alpha   90.00
_cell.angle_beta   90.00
_cell.angle_gamma   90.00
#
_symmetry.space_group_name_H-M   'P 1'
#
loop_
_entity.id
_entity.type
_entity.pdbx_description
1 polymer ?
#
loop_
_entity_poly.entity_id
_entity_poly.type
_entity_poly.pdbx_seq_one_letter_code
_entity_poly.pdbx_strand_id
1 'polypeptide(L)' 'MERIILEVDDKTAKAWRNTSAKLREAIGKNLEQVLNDSLNKSKEANFEMLLQEIRSEAAKNGLTEEILMQLLNEE' A
#
# COMPACT_ATOMS: atom_id res chain seq x y z
N MET A 1 10.32 -3.45 -18.08
CA MET A 1 8.99 -2.83 -18.00
C MET A 1 7.98 -3.94 -17.98
N GLU A 2 7.11 -3.95 -16.99
CA GLU A 2 5.97 -4.88 -16.92
C GLU A 2 4.70 -4.19 -17.39
N ARG A 3 3.69 -4.96 -17.78
CA ARG A 3 2.44 -4.44 -18.33
C ARG A 3 1.26 -4.83 -17.44
N ILE A 4 0.52 -3.83 -17.00
CA ILE A 4 -0.80 -3.99 -16.40
C ILE A 4 -1.90 -3.72 -17.42
N ILE A 5 -3.05 -4.38 -17.28
CA ILE A 5 -4.26 -4.11 -18.05
C ILE A 5 -5.30 -3.61 -17.05
N LEU A 6 -5.87 -2.44 -17.34
CA LEU A 6 -6.93 -1.85 -16.54
C LEU A 6 -8.21 -1.83 -17.34
N GLU A 7 -9.28 -2.29 -16.71
CA GLU A 7 -10.63 -2.17 -17.24
C GLU A 7 -11.16 -0.76 -16.93
N VAL A 8 -11.72 -0.11 -17.95
CA VAL A 8 -12.27 1.25 -17.86
C VAL A 8 -13.56 1.31 -18.66
N ASP A 9 -14.36 2.34 -18.42
CA ASP A 9 -15.58 2.58 -19.19
C ASP A 9 -15.32 2.69 -20.71
N ASP A 10 -16.27 2.20 -21.51
CA ASP A 10 -16.19 2.19 -22.98
C ASP A 10 -15.91 3.59 -23.57
N LYS A 11 -16.54 4.64 -23.01
CA LYS A 11 -16.29 6.03 -23.42
C LYS A 11 -14.82 6.43 -23.23
N THR A 12 -14.23 6.04 -22.10
CA THR A 12 -12.84 6.32 -21.76
C THR A 12 -11.89 5.54 -22.67
N ALA A 13 -12.17 4.25 -22.91
CA ALA A 13 -11.40 3.42 -23.83
C ALA A 13 -11.40 4.00 -25.27
N LYS A 14 -12.56 4.46 -25.75
CA LYS A 14 -12.69 5.12 -27.06
C LYS A 14 -11.91 6.43 -27.13
N ALA A 15 -12.01 7.28 -26.11
CA ALA A 15 -11.24 8.53 -26.06
C ALA A 15 -9.72 8.27 -26.04
N TRP A 16 -9.28 7.28 -25.27
CA TRP A 16 -7.87 6.88 -25.19
C TRP A 16 -7.31 6.46 -26.55
N ARG A 17 -8.07 5.71 -27.36
CA ARG A 17 -7.66 5.27 -28.72
C ARG A 17 -7.33 6.43 -29.65
N ASN A 18 -7.93 7.61 -29.45
CA ASN A 18 -7.73 8.79 -30.29
C ASN A 18 -6.71 9.79 -29.69
N THR A 19 -6.13 9.47 -28.53
CA THR A 19 -5.18 10.35 -27.83
C THR A 19 -3.78 10.30 -28.44
N SER A 20 -3.07 11.43 -28.44
CA SER A 20 -1.69 11.51 -28.93
C SER A 20 -0.71 10.71 -28.07
N ALA A 21 0.39 10.24 -28.66
CA ALA A 21 1.42 9.49 -27.95
C ALA A 21 1.99 10.27 -26.74
N LYS A 22 2.23 11.57 -26.91
CA LYS A 22 2.72 12.45 -25.83
C LYS A 22 1.77 12.49 -24.63
N LEU A 23 0.47 12.60 -24.88
CA LEU A 23 -0.52 12.65 -23.80
C LEU A 23 -0.68 11.26 -23.16
N ARG A 24 -0.62 10.18 -23.93
CA ARG A 24 -0.60 8.81 -23.37
C ARG A 24 0.58 8.57 -22.44
N GLU A 25 1.77 9.03 -22.83
CA GLU A 25 2.98 8.90 -22.00
C GLU A 25 2.85 9.69 -20.70
N ALA A 26 2.37 10.93 -20.77
CA ALA A 26 2.13 11.76 -19.59
C ALA A 26 1.11 11.11 -18.63
N ILE A 27 0.01 10.60 -19.16
CA ILE A 27 -1.00 9.88 -18.36
C ILE A 27 -0.41 8.60 -17.76
N GLY A 28 0.39 7.84 -18.52
CA GLY A 28 1.05 6.63 -18.03
C GLY A 28 1.95 6.90 -16.82
N LYS A 29 2.79 7.94 -16.90
CA LYS A 29 3.66 8.35 -15.78
C LYS A 29 2.87 8.76 -14.54
N ASN A 30 1.80 9.55 -14.72
CA ASN A 30 0.95 9.95 -13.61
C ASN A 30 0.25 8.75 -12.96
N LEU A 31 -0.22 7.80 -13.77
CA LEU A 31 -0.90 6.60 -13.29
C LEU A 31 0.06 5.71 -12.49
N GLU A 32 1.29 5.54 -12.97
CA GLU A 32 2.34 4.80 -12.25
C GLU A 32 2.62 5.40 -10.87
N GLN A 33 2.73 6.73 -10.78
CA GLN A 33 2.92 7.41 -9.50
C GLN A 33 1.73 7.18 -8.55
N VAL A 34 0.50 7.37 -9.03
CA VAL A 34 -0.71 7.15 -8.23
C VAL A 34 -0.82 5.71 -7.74
N LEU A 35 -0.49 4.74 -8.60
CA LEU A 35 -0.47 3.31 -8.23
C LEU A 35 0.59 3.04 -7.16
N ASN A 36 1.81 3.54 -7.33
CA ASN A 36 2.88 3.36 -6.35
C ASN A 36 2.52 3.94 -4.99
N ASP A 37 2.01 5.18 -4.95
CA ASP A 37 1.60 5.84 -3.71
C ASP A 37 0.47 5.07 -3.01
N SER A 38 -0.50 4.57 -3.78
CA SER A 38 -1.64 3.83 -3.24
C SER A 38 -1.22 2.45 -2.71
N LEU A 39 -0.37 1.74 -3.44
CA LEU A 39 0.14 0.43 -3.04
C LEU A 39 1.06 0.53 -1.82
N ASN A 40 1.89 1.57 -1.73
CA ASN A 40 2.74 1.80 -0.57
C ASN A 40 1.92 2.13 0.68
N LYS A 41 0.90 3.00 0.57
CA LYS A 41 -0.04 3.25 1.67
C LYS A 41 -0.79 1.99 2.10
N SER A 42 -1.18 1.13 1.15
CA SER A 42 -1.80 -0.15 1.50
C SER A 42 -0.84 -1.08 2.23
N LYS A 43 0.45 -1.12 1.85
CA LYS A 43 1.47 -1.88 2.59
C LYS A 43 1.67 -1.33 4.00
N GLU A 44 1.73 -0.02 4.17
CA GLU A 44 1.81 0.63 5.49
C GLU A 44 0.58 0.29 6.35
N ALA A 45 -0.63 0.40 5.80
CA ALA A 45 -1.85 0.02 6.50
C ALA A 45 -1.87 -1.47 6.90
N ASN A 46 -1.44 -2.35 6.01
CA ASN A 46 -1.34 -3.79 6.29
C ASN A 46 -0.28 -4.08 7.35
N PHE A 47 0.84 -3.34 7.34
CA PHE A 47 1.90 -3.48 8.33
C PHE A 47 1.45 -3.00 9.71
N GLU A 48 0.76 -1.86 9.79
CA GLU A 48 0.16 -1.36 11.02
C GLU A 48 -0.87 -2.34 11.59
N MET A 49 -1.72 -2.92 10.74
CA MET A 49 -2.65 -3.98 11.14
C MET A 49 -1.91 -5.18 11.74
N LEU A 50 -0.87 -5.67 11.07
CA LEU A 50 -0.06 -6.79 11.57
C LEU A 50 0.59 -6.46 12.93
N LEU A 51 1.13 -5.24 13.09
CA LEU A 51 1.70 -4.80 14.36
C LEU A 51 0.66 -4.77 15.48
N GLN A 52 -0.57 -4.32 15.19
CA GLN A 52 -1.66 -4.32 16.16
C GLN A 52 -2.07 -5.74 16.56
N GLU A 53 -2.13 -6.67 15.62
CA GLU A 53 -2.39 -8.09 15.90
C GLU A 53 -1.31 -8.69 16.80
N ILE A 54 -0.03 -8.45 16.49
CA ILE A 54 1.10 -8.92 17.31
C ILE A 54 1.02 -8.32 18.73
N ARG A 55 0.75 -7.02 18.86
CA ARG A 55 0.59 -6.37 20.19
C ARG A 55 -0.57 -6.96 20.97
N SER A 56 -1.71 -7.19 20.31
CA SER A 56 -2.88 -7.78 20.94
C SER A 56 -2.60 -9.21 21.41
N GLU A 57 -1.92 -10.01 20.59
CA GLU A 57 -1.56 -11.38 20.93
C GLU A 57 -0.52 -11.44 22.05
N ALA A 58 0.49 -10.55 22.03
CA ALA A 58 1.47 -10.41 23.10
C ALA A 58 0.79 -10.04 24.43
N ALA A 59 -0.12 -9.06 24.42
CA ALA A 59 -0.88 -8.68 25.61
C ALA A 59 -1.77 -9.82 26.13
N LYS A 60 -2.45 -10.58 25.25
CA LYS A 60 -3.23 -11.77 25.62
C LYS A 60 -2.37 -12.85 26.26
N ASN A 61 -1.15 -13.02 25.77
CA ASN A 61 -0.18 -13.98 26.30
C ASN A 61 0.57 -13.47 27.54
N GLY A 62 0.15 -12.33 28.09
CA GLY A 62 0.68 -11.79 29.35
C GLY A 62 1.90 -10.89 29.18
N LEU A 63 2.33 -10.56 27.97
CA LEU A 63 3.37 -9.54 27.75
C LEU A 63 2.74 -8.15 27.83
N THR A 64 2.62 -7.64 29.06
CA THR A 64 2.18 -6.26 29.34
C THR A 64 3.36 -5.29 29.21
N GLU A 65 3.06 -3.99 29.11
CA GLU A 65 4.09 -2.94 29.06
C GLU A 65 5.04 -2.99 30.27
N GLU A 66 4.51 -3.34 31.45
CA GLU A 66 5.29 -3.54 32.67
C GLU A 66 6.27 -4.72 32.54
N ILE A 67 5.82 -5.86 32.02
CA ILE A 67 6.65 -7.06 31.81
C ILE A 67 7.69 -6.80 30.70
N LEU A 68 7.31 -6.07 29.65
CA LEU A 68 8.23 -5.67 28.60
C LEU A 68 9.34 -4.75 29.16
N MET A 69 8.99 -3.78 30.02
CA MET A 69 9.98 -2.92 30.66
C MET A 69 10.86 -3.69 31.65
N GLN A 70 10.34 -4.72 32.33
CA GLN A 70 11.17 -5.60 33.17
C GLN A 70 12.18 -6.36 32.31
N LEU A 71 11.75 -6.99 31.22
CA LEU A 71 12.65 -7.72 30.30
C LEU A 71 13.69 -6.83 29.62
N LEU A 72 13.36 -5.56 29.32
CA LEU A 72 14.28 -4.61 28.68
C LEU A 72 15.27 -3.95 29.66
N ASN A 73 14.92 -3.89 30.95
CA ASN A 73 15.77 -3.31 32.00
C ASN A 73 16.53 -4.36 32.81
N GLU A 74 16.36 -5.65 32.51
CA GLU A 74 17.25 -6.72 32.98
C GLU A 74 18.58 -6.66 32.20
N GLU A 75 19.42 -5.67 32.54
CA GLU A 75 20.89 -5.73 32.45
C GLU A 75 21.49 -5.69 33.87
#